data_AF-T0JZV7-F1
#
_entry.id   AF-T0JZV7-F1
#
_cell.length_a   1.000
_cell.length_b   1.000
_cell.length_c   1.000
_cell.angle_alpha   90.00
_cell.angle_beta   90.00
_cell.angle_gamma   90.00
#
_symmetry.space_group_name_H-M   'P 1'
#
loop_
_entity.id
_entity.type
_entity.pdbx_description
1 polymer ?
#
loop_
_entity_poly.entity_id
_entity_poly.type
_entity_poly.pdbx_seq_one_letter_code
_entity_poly.pdbx_strand_id
1 'polypeptide(L)'
;MALKALIFDLGGVLLEWDRHGATALAPTQFLAIMNSPAWYQLDRGELTVKQSCEYFGAMLGMEAAIIENSLREAQKSLRVVRGFLDTIEALKASNADLKFYIMSNISVIFASGNEGMRKPELGFWRHVLNQIGVRPEQAIMIDDTVENICAARSLGIHGLLVDSKHPNKARNILHNLLEDPEARAQAFMKSHATNHICVVEGLQDVAIKDNFSQLMIWELTGDSTLVDLRWPGGKLLKDKECVPGERISETNDMANGASPDDIKNDVELGLWNYFCDKPVLTTRGISSRRRHDFNGIYIPS
;
A
#
# COMPACT_ATOMS: atom_id res chain seq x y z
N MET A 1 1.82 -2.88 23.60
CA MET A 1 2.12 -1.47 23.98
C MET A 1 1.48 -0.57 22.93
N ALA A 2 0.93 0.58 23.32
CA ALA A 2 0.34 1.53 22.38
C ALA A 2 1.40 2.47 21.78
N LEU A 3 1.34 2.65 20.46
CA LEU A 3 2.10 3.65 19.72
C LEU A 3 1.60 5.06 20.08
N LYS A 4 2.50 6.04 20.12
CA LYS A 4 2.23 7.41 20.59
C LYS A 4 2.69 8.50 19.63
N ALA A 5 3.63 8.20 18.73
CA ALA A 5 4.19 9.19 17.82
C ALA A 5 4.35 8.63 16.41
N LEU A 6 3.92 9.39 15.41
CA LEU A 6 4.31 9.24 14.02
C LEU A 6 5.22 10.39 13.63
N ILE A 7 6.35 10.05 13.06
CA ILE A 7 7.39 10.98 12.63
C ILE A 7 7.54 10.79 11.12
N PHE A 8 7.33 11.87 10.37
CA PHE A 8 7.43 11.88 8.92
C PHE A 8 8.64 12.69 8.49
N ASP A 9 9.40 12.16 7.53
CA ASP A 9 10.25 13.03 6.73
C ASP A 9 9.41 14.00 5.89
N LEU A 10 9.98 15.15 5.55
CA LEU A 10 9.33 16.15 4.73
C LEU A 10 9.58 15.87 3.25
N GLY A 11 10.84 15.80 2.84
CA GLY A 11 11.22 15.55 1.45
C GLY A 11 11.00 14.08 1.07
N GLY A 12 10.53 13.82 -0.15
CA GLY A 12 10.32 12.46 -0.65
C GLY A 12 9.15 11.69 -0.01
N VAL A 13 8.57 12.22 1.07
CA VAL A 13 7.42 11.63 1.79
C VAL A 13 6.20 12.54 1.72
N LEU A 14 6.28 13.75 2.29
CA LEU A 14 5.15 14.70 2.32
C LEU A 14 5.22 15.73 1.20
N LEU A 15 6.44 16.07 0.76
CA LEU A 15 6.70 16.97 -0.35
C LEU A 15 7.52 16.25 -1.42
N GLU A 16 7.12 16.47 -2.66
CA GLU A 16 7.89 16.10 -3.85
C GLU A 16 8.16 17.34 -4.69
N TRP A 17 9.28 17.39 -5.37
CA TRP A 17 9.59 18.48 -6.30
C TRP A 17 9.42 18.05 -7.76
N ASP A 18 9.01 19.01 -8.59
CA ASP A 18 8.99 18.80 -10.04
C ASP A 18 10.40 18.99 -10.61
N ARG A 19 11.09 17.88 -10.86
CA ARG A 19 12.42 17.83 -11.49
C ARG A 19 12.41 18.13 -12.99
N HIS A 20 11.23 18.27 -13.60
CA HIS A 20 11.05 18.49 -15.04
C HIS A 20 10.66 19.93 -15.37
N GLY A 21 10.32 20.75 -14.37
CA GLY A 21 10.27 22.21 -14.51
C GLY A 21 11.66 22.71 -14.90
N ALA A 22 11.76 23.47 -15.98
CA ALA A 22 13.01 23.88 -16.62
C ALA A 22 14.05 24.39 -15.61
N THR A 23 15.01 23.53 -15.26
CA THR A 23 16.11 23.80 -14.34
C THR A 23 17.41 23.79 -15.13
N ALA A 24 18.33 24.69 -14.79
CA ALA A 24 19.66 24.72 -15.42
C ALA A 24 20.52 23.50 -15.01
N LEU A 25 20.12 22.76 -13.98
CA LEU A 25 20.76 21.54 -13.50
C LEU A 25 20.00 20.29 -13.96
N ALA A 26 20.75 19.32 -14.50
CA ALA A 26 20.22 18.01 -14.79
C ALA A 26 19.90 17.23 -13.48
N PRO A 27 18.98 16.24 -13.52
CA PRO A 27 18.67 15.42 -12.33
C PRO A 27 19.89 14.73 -11.70
N THR A 28 20.87 14.32 -12.51
CA THR A 28 22.12 13.72 -12.04
C THR A 28 23.00 14.72 -11.27
N GLN A 29 22.95 16.00 -11.62
CA GLN A 29 23.69 17.05 -10.92
C GLN A 29 23.03 17.40 -9.60
N PHE A 30 21.70 17.42 -9.53
CA PHE A 30 20.98 17.51 -8.24
C PHE A 30 21.34 16.34 -7.31
N LEU A 31 21.35 15.11 -7.84
CA LEU A 31 21.78 13.94 -7.06
C LEU A 31 23.23 14.06 -6.58
N ALA A 32 24.13 14.58 -7.39
CA ALA A 32 25.52 14.82 -6.98
C ALA A 32 25.62 15.88 -5.86
N ILE A 33 24.85 16.98 -5.97
CA ILE A 33 24.76 18.01 -4.92
C ILE A 33 24.25 17.41 -3.62
N MET A 34 23.11 16.72 -3.63
CA MET A 34 22.48 16.17 -2.41
C MET A 34 23.34 15.11 -1.70
N ASN A 35 24.24 14.44 -2.42
CA ASN A 35 25.17 13.46 -1.86
C ASN A 35 26.57 14.04 -1.54
N SER A 36 26.75 15.35 -1.69
CA SER A 36 28.05 15.99 -1.45
C SER A 36 28.25 16.33 0.04
N PRO A 37 29.52 16.39 0.53
CA PRO A 37 29.81 16.87 1.88
C PRO A 37 29.28 18.28 2.14
N ALA A 38 29.32 19.18 1.15
CA ALA A 38 28.84 20.54 1.31
C ALA A 38 27.32 20.60 1.58
N TRP A 39 26.53 19.70 0.97
CA TRP A 39 25.11 19.57 1.29
C TRP A 39 24.89 19.11 2.73
N TYR A 40 25.72 18.18 3.20
CA TYR A 40 25.64 17.67 4.57
C TYR A 40 25.98 18.74 5.62
N GLN A 41 26.95 19.60 5.31
CA GLN A 41 27.31 20.74 6.14
C GLN A 41 26.22 21.82 6.14
N LEU A 42 25.57 22.05 4.99
CA LEU A 42 24.39 22.91 4.89
C LEU A 42 23.24 22.38 5.77
N ASP A 43 22.94 21.08 5.70
CA ASP A 43 21.89 20.42 6.51
C ASP A 43 22.15 20.51 8.02
N ARG A 44 23.42 20.64 8.44
CA ARG A 44 23.84 20.86 9.84
C ARG A 44 23.96 22.34 10.22
N GLY A 45 23.71 23.26 9.29
CA GLY A 45 23.87 24.69 9.52
C GLY A 45 25.33 25.17 9.62
N GLU A 46 26.30 24.32 9.25
CA GLU A 46 27.74 24.67 9.26
C GLU A 46 28.12 25.56 8.07
N LEU A 47 27.41 25.41 6.94
CA LEU A 47 27.54 26.27 5.77
C LEU A 47 26.27 27.06 5.54
N THR A 48 26.42 28.30 5.08
CA THR A 48 25.32 29.08 4.53
C THR A 48 24.96 28.59 3.13
N VAL A 49 23.74 28.91 2.66
CA VAL A 49 23.31 28.63 1.28
C VAL A 49 24.30 29.23 0.26
N LYS A 50 24.75 30.46 0.48
CA LYS A 50 25.70 31.14 -0.41
C LYS A 50 27.03 30.38 -0.54
N GLN A 51 27.64 30.02 0.60
CA GLN A 51 28.88 29.24 0.62
C GLN A 51 28.68 27.88 -0.05
N SER A 52 27.54 27.23 0.19
CA SER A 52 27.21 25.94 -0.40
C SER A 52 27.09 26.05 -1.93
N CYS A 53 26.45 27.10 -2.45
CA CYS A 53 26.37 27.36 -3.89
C CYS A 53 27.74 27.56 -4.54
N GLU A 54 28.70 28.20 -3.86
CA GLU A 54 30.09 28.33 -4.34
C GLU A 54 30.77 26.96 -4.44
N TYR A 55 30.62 26.11 -3.42
CA TYR A 55 31.13 24.73 -3.44
C TYR A 55 30.50 23.88 -4.55
N PHE A 56 29.17 23.92 -4.69
CA PHE A 56 28.45 23.18 -5.72
C PHE A 56 28.83 23.65 -7.12
N GLY A 57 29.00 24.96 -7.30
CA GLY A 57 29.46 25.55 -8.55
C GLY A 57 30.84 25.05 -8.94
N ALA A 58 31.80 25.09 -8.00
CA ALA A 58 33.15 24.56 -8.22
C ALA A 58 33.14 23.04 -8.52
N MET A 59 32.31 22.27 -7.82
CA MET A 59 32.17 20.82 -8.01
C MET A 59 31.61 20.47 -9.41
N LEU A 60 30.70 21.28 -9.94
CA LEU A 60 30.02 21.02 -11.22
C LEU A 60 30.61 21.81 -12.39
N GLY A 61 31.59 22.68 -12.17
CA GLY A 61 32.13 23.58 -13.20
C GLY A 61 31.14 24.65 -13.65
N MET A 62 30.32 25.17 -12.73
CA MET A 62 29.24 26.12 -12.99
C MET A 62 29.35 27.35 -12.10
N GLU A 63 28.76 28.47 -12.54
CA GLU A 63 28.66 29.66 -11.70
C GLU A 63 27.71 29.43 -10.51
N ALA A 64 28.10 29.90 -9.33
CA ALA A 64 27.30 29.76 -8.09
C ALA A 64 25.87 30.34 -8.24
N ALA A 65 25.71 31.40 -9.04
CA ALA A 65 24.40 32.01 -9.31
C ALA A 65 23.45 31.05 -10.06
N ILE A 66 23.97 30.21 -10.95
CA ILE A 66 23.18 29.19 -11.66
C ILE A 66 22.70 28.14 -10.66
N ILE A 67 23.57 27.72 -9.74
CA ILE A 67 23.21 26.76 -8.69
C ILE A 67 22.14 27.35 -7.77
N GLU A 68 22.34 28.58 -7.30
CA GLU A 68 21.40 29.23 -6.40
C GLU A 68 20.00 29.37 -7.03
N ASN A 69 19.95 29.81 -8.28
CA ASN A 69 18.69 29.90 -9.02
C ASN A 69 18.03 28.53 -9.20
N SER A 70 18.81 27.50 -9.53
CA SER A 70 18.30 26.14 -9.70
C SER A 70 17.73 25.56 -8.39
N LEU A 71 18.41 25.76 -7.26
CA LEU A 71 17.91 25.35 -5.95
C LEU A 71 16.63 26.11 -5.58
N ARG A 72 16.56 27.42 -5.89
CA ARG A 72 15.39 28.27 -5.64
C ARG A 72 14.19 27.85 -6.49
N GLU A 73 14.40 27.50 -7.76
CA GLU A 73 13.37 26.97 -8.64
C GLU A 73 12.86 25.62 -8.17
N ALA A 74 13.76 24.73 -7.77
CA ALA A 74 13.41 23.43 -7.22
C ALA A 74 12.61 23.55 -5.91
N GLN A 75 12.94 24.53 -5.05
CA GLN A 75 12.13 24.85 -3.87
C GLN A 75 10.72 25.35 -4.24
N LYS A 76 10.60 26.20 -5.27
CA LYS A 76 9.29 26.68 -5.75
C LYS A 76 8.45 25.59 -6.41
N SER A 77 9.07 24.51 -6.87
CA SER A 77 8.38 23.39 -7.52
C SER A 77 7.88 22.33 -6.55
N LEU A 78 8.09 22.51 -5.23
CA LEU A 78 7.60 21.61 -4.20
C LEU A 78 6.06 21.51 -4.23
N ARG A 79 5.57 20.28 -4.27
CA ARG A 79 4.16 19.89 -4.27
C ARG A 79 3.91 18.96 -3.09
N VAL A 80 2.71 19.06 -2.54
CA VAL A 80 2.30 18.18 -1.45
C VAL A 80 1.82 16.85 -2.00
N VAL A 81 2.32 15.75 -1.43
CA VAL A 81 1.91 14.39 -1.75
C VAL A 81 0.54 14.11 -1.10
N ARG A 82 -0.54 14.38 -1.85
CA ARG A 82 -1.92 14.35 -1.31
C ARG A 82 -2.31 13.01 -0.69
N GLY A 83 -1.88 11.88 -1.26
CA GLY A 83 -2.25 10.56 -0.73
C GLY A 83 -1.78 10.31 0.72
N PHE A 84 -0.67 10.92 1.14
CA PHE A 84 -0.22 10.85 2.54
C PHE A 84 -1.03 11.78 3.45
N LEU A 85 -1.47 12.94 2.96
CA LEU A 85 -2.33 13.84 3.75
C LEU A 85 -3.65 13.18 4.12
N ASP A 86 -4.33 12.56 3.16
CA ASP A 86 -5.61 11.87 3.41
C ASP A 86 -5.44 10.77 4.47
N THR A 87 -4.30 10.06 4.43
CA THR A 87 -3.94 9.04 5.42
C THR A 87 -3.71 9.66 6.80
N ILE A 88 -2.99 10.79 6.88
CA ILE A 88 -2.72 11.49 8.13
C ILE A 88 -4.03 12.00 8.76
N GLU A 89 -4.93 12.57 7.96
CA GLU A 89 -6.23 13.06 8.44
C GLU A 89 -7.08 11.91 8.99
N ALA A 90 -7.15 10.79 8.27
CA ALA A 90 -7.86 9.60 8.74
C ALA A 90 -7.28 9.07 10.06
N LEU A 91 -5.96 8.93 10.16
CA LEU A 91 -5.30 8.44 11.37
C LEU A 91 -5.47 9.38 12.56
N LYS A 92 -5.45 10.71 12.34
CA LYS A 92 -5.75 11.70 13.39
C LYS A 92 -7.17 11.55 13.92
N ALA A 93 -8.13 11.30 13.03
CA ALA A 93 -9.53 11.11 13.41
C ALA A 93 -9.75 9.81 14.22
N SER A 94 -9.04 8.74 13.87
CA SER A 94 -9.16 7.43 14.55
C SER A 94 -8.25 7.28 15.79
N ASN A 95 -7.25 8.15 15.99
CA ASN A 95 -6.27 8.02 17.08
C ASN A 95 -6.02 9.35 17.80
N ALA A 96 -6.88 9.70 18.77
CA ALA A 96 -6.82 10.97 19.49
C ALA A 96 -5.50 11.21 20.27
N ASP A 97 -4.90 10.14 20.79
CA ASP A 97 -3.66 10.22 21.59
C ASP A 97 -2.38 10.20 20.74
N LEU A 98 -2.51 10.01 19.43
CA LEU A 98 -1.38 9.88 18.50
C LEU A 98 -0.86 11.25 18.08
N LYS A 99 0.41 11.50 18.35
CA LYS A 99 1.07 12.76 17.97
C LYS A 99 1.76 12.63 16.62
N PHE A 100 1.69 13.69 15.83
CA PHE A 100 2.26 13.75 14.50
C PHE A 100 3.39 14.78 14.48
N TYR A 101 4.53 14.36 13.97
CA TYR A 101 5.73 15.17 13.86
C TYR A 101 6.24 15.12 12.43
N ILE A 102 6.72 16.27 11.95
CA ILE A 102 7.34 16.39 10.64
C ILE A 102 8.79 16.77 10.89
N MET A 103 9.69 16.17 10.13
CA MET A 103 11.12 16.45 10.19
C MET A 103 11.59 16.97 8.84
N SER A 104 12.48 17.94 8.88
CA SER A 104 13.11 18.48 7.70
C SER A 104 14.57 18.76 8.00
N ASN A 105 15.45 18.39 7.07
CA ASN A 105 16.85 18.79 7.19
C ASN A 105 17.05 20.31 6.94
N ILE A 106 16.00 21.00 6.46
CA ILE A 106 16.08 22.34 5.85
C ILE A 106 15.11 23.36 6.48
N SER A 107 14.26 22.97 7.46
CA SER A 107 13.26 23.88 8.08
C SER A 107 12.79 23.47 9.49
N VAL A 108 12.18 24.44 10.19
CA VAL A 108 12.03 24.64 11.66
C VAL A 108 11.24 23.59 12.47
N ILE A 109 10.78 22.47 11.89
CA ILE A 109 10.09 21.40 12.65
C ILE A 109 11.09 20.25 12.84
N PHE A 110 11.66 20.15 14.06
CA PHE A 110 12.88 19.40 14.41
C PHE A 110 14.03 19.69 13.43
N ALA A 111 14.48 20.95 13.41
CA ALA A 111 15.56 21.38 12.52
C ALA A 111 16.89 20.70 12.88
N SER A 112 17.41 19.90 11.96
CA SER A 112 18.79 19.39 12.03
C SER A 112 19.83 20.51 12.07
N GLY A 113 19.56 21.60 11.35
CA GLY A 113 20.51 22.70 11.15
C GLY A 113 20.76 23.57 12.38
N ASN A 114 19.80 23.70 13.29
CA ASN A 114 19.96 24.55 14.48
C ASN A 114 20.78 23.88 15.59
N GLU A 115 20.90 22.56 15.55
CA GLU A 115 21.57 21.78 16.58
C GLU A 115 22.82 21.05 16.08
N GLY A 116 23.21 21.26 14.81
CA GLY A 116 24.38 20.62 14.20
C GLY A 116 24.26 19.10 14.07
N MET A 117 23.05 18.55 14.16
CA MET A 117 22.77 17.12 14.13
C MET A 117 21.86 16.80 12.96
N ARG A 118 22.09 15.72 12.21
CA ARG A 118 21.22 15.37 11.07
C ARG A 118 20.88 13.89 11.02
N LYS A 119 19.83 13.53 10.28
CA LYS A 119 19.65 12.13 9.87
C LYS A 119 20.82 11.71 8.94
N PRO A 120 21.36 10.48 9.05
CA PRO A 120 20.94 9.36 9.91
C PRO A 120 21.71 9.25 11.25
N GLU A 121 22.31 10.32 11.77
CA GLU A 121 23.13 10.26 12.98
C GLU A 121 22.31 9.81 14.20
N LEU A 122 22.85 8.89 15.02
CA LEU A 122 22.14 8.38 16.20
C LEU A 122 21.88 9.46 17.25
N GLY A 123 22.74 10.48 17.32
CA GLY A 123 22.57 11.63 18.21
C GLY A 123 21.28 12.39 17.90
N PHE A 124 20.98 12.60 16.62
CA PHE A 124 19.75 13.24 16.15
C PHE A 124 18.50 12.48 16.65
N TRP A 125 18.44 11.17 16.44
CA TRP A 125 17.27 10.37 16.85
C TRP A 125 17.07 10.34 18.36
N ARG A 126 18.16 10.26 19.15
CA ARG A 126 18.08 10.34 20.62
C ARG A 126 17.56 11.70 21.07
N HIS A 127 18.04 12.77 20.44
CA HIS A 127 17.57 14.13 20.70
C HIS A 127 16.05 14.24 20.45
N VAL A 128 15.58 13.80 19.29
CA VAL A 128 14.15 13.83 18.94
C VAL A 128 13.32 13.10 19.98
N LEU A 129 13.66 11.85 20.30
CA LEU A 129 12.89 11.02 21.25
C LEU A 129 12.79 11.69 22.63
N ASN A 130 13.89 12.30 23.09
CA ASN A 130 13.92 13.06 24.34
C ASN A 130 13.01 14.29 24.27
N GLN A 131 13.05 15.03 23.17
CA GLN A 131 12.25 16.25 22.99
C GLN A 131 10.75 15.95 22.89
N ILE A 132 10.35 14.86 22.23
CA ILE A 132 8.92 14.45 22.15
C ILE A 132 8.45 13.66 23.38
N GLY A 133 9.37 13.18 24.22
CA GLY A 133 9.07 12.46 25.44
C GLY A 133 8.46 11.08 25.22
N VAL A 134 8.90 10.35 24.18
CA VAL A 134 8.41 8.98 23.89
C VAL A 134 9.57 7.98 23.89
N ARG A 135 9.27 6.74 24.29
CA ARG A 135 10.24 5.65 24.15
C ARG A 135 10.33 5.20 22.68
N PRO A 136 11.49 4.69 22.21
CA PRO A 136 11.66 4.29 20.82
C PRO A 136 10.56 3.37 20.29
N GLU A 137 10.18 2.35 21.07
CA GLU A 137 9.15 1.37 20.69
C GLU A 137 7.72 1.94 20.63
N GLN A 138 7.54 3.21 20.99
CA GLN A 138 6.26 3.92 20.90
C GLN A 138 6.21 4.87 19.69
N ALA A 139 7.27 4.93 18.89
CA ALA A 139 7.37 5.80 17.74
C ALA A 139 7.43 5.01 16.42
N ILE A 140 6.78 5.54 15.39
CA ILE A 140 6.95 5.14 13.99
C ILE A 140 7.72 6.26 13.27
N MET A 141 8.77 5.89 12.52
CA MET A 141 9.47 6.78 11.60
C MET A 141 9.12 6.41 10.16
N ILE A 142 8.79 7.41 9.34
CA ILE A 142 8.39 7.26 7.94
C ILE A 142 9.32 8.12 7.09
N ASP A 143 10.16 7.48 6.28
CA ASP A 143 11.23 8.12 5.51
C ASP A 143 11.42 7.40 4.18
N ASP A 144 11.92 8.08 3.16
CA ASP A 144 12.23 7.51 1.85
C ASP A 144 13.67 6.98 1.74
N THR A 145 14.51 7.28 2.73
CA THR A 145 15.93 6.96 2.74
C THR A 145 16.23 5.77 3.66
N VAL A 146 16.90 4.75 3.11
CA VAL A 146 17.18 3.48 3.81
C VAL A 146 18.03 3.70 5.06
N GLU A 147 19.05 4.55 4.97
CA GLU A 147 20.00 4.85 6.03
C GLU A 147 19.28 5.48 7.24
N ASN A 148 18.31 6.37 7.00
CA ASN A 148 17.50 7.00 8.03
C ASN A 148 16.66 5.96 8.77
N ILE A 149 16.02 5.06 8.03
CA ILE A 149 15.20 3.96 8.58
C ILE A 149 16.07 2.97 9.37
N CYS A 150 17.24 2.61 8.87
CA CYS A 150 18.17 1.73 9.56
C CYS A 150 18.63 2.33 10.90
N ALA A 151 19.00 3.62 10.91
CA ALA A 151 19.38 4.32 12.13
C ALA A 151 18.23 4.37 13.15
N ALA A 152 17.02 4.73 12.72
CA ALA A 152 15.84 4.75 13.58
C ALA A 152 15.55 3.36 14.19
N ARG A 153 15.57 2.30 13.37
CA ARG A 153 15.34 0.92 13.81
C ARG A 153 16.41 0.43 14.78
N SER A 154 17.67 0.85 14.62
CA SER A 154 18.75 0.48 15.55
C SER A 154 18.52 0.96 16.99
N LEU A 155 17.67 1.98 17.16
CA LEU A 155 17.27 2.52 18.47
C LEU A 155 15.97 1.90 19.00
N GLY A 156 15.31 1.03 18.24
CA GLY A 156 14.02 0.42 18.59
C GLY A 156 12.79 1.16 18.04
N ILE A 157 12.98 2.16 17.16
CA ILE A 157 11.88 2.85 16.50
C ILE A 157 11.30 1.96 15.38
N HIS A 158 9.98 1.95 15.23
CA HIS A 158 9.32 1.30 14.10
C HIS A 158 9.60 2.09 12.81
N GLY A 159 10.63 1.71 12.06
CA GLY A 159 10.94 2.37 10.79
C GLY A 159 10.13 1.82 9.61
N LEU A 160 9.53 2.69 8.81
CA LEU A 160 8.78 2.42 7.59
C LEU A 160 9.43 3.13 6.40
N LEU A 161 10.05 2.34 5.52
CA LEU A 161 10.58 2.84 4.25
C LEU A 161 9.41 3.05 3.27
N VAL A 162 9.29 4.26 2.74
CA VAL A 162 8.23 4.62 1.80
C VAL A 162 8.80 5.17 0.50
N ASP A 163 7.95 5.18 -0.53
CA ASP A 163 8.23 5.81 -1.82
C ASP A 163 7.00 6.66 -2.15
N SER A 164 7.20 7.93 -2.50
CA SER A 164 6.10 8.85 -2.84
C SER A 164 5.22 8.32 -3.98
N LYS A 165 5.74 7.43 -4.83
CA LYS A 165 4.99 6.82 -5.94
C LYS A 165 3.98 5.75 -5.48
N HIS A 166 4.16 5.20 -4.29
CA HIS A 166 3.36 4.07 -3.80
C HIS A 166 2.78 4.32 -2.39
N PRO A 167 2.02 5.43 -2.16
CA PRO A 167 1.56 5.83 -0.84
C PRO A 167 0.62 4.81 -0.19
N ASN A 168 -0.10 4.02 -0.99
CA ASN A 168 -1.03 2.99 -0.51
C ASN A 168 -0.33 1.91 0.34
N LYS A 169 0.94 1.58 0.04
CA LYS A 169 1.68 0.56 0.80
C LYS A 169 1.93 1.05 2.23
N ALA A 170 2.37 2.30 2.36
CA ALA A 170 2.60 2.93 3.66
C ALA A 170 1.31 3.04 4.45
N ARG A 171 0.23 3.52 3.81
CA ARG A 171 -1.10 3.61 4.38
C ARG A 171 -1.56 2.28 4.98
N ASN A 172 -1.47 1.19 4.20
CA ASN A 172 -1.92 -0.13 4.66
C ASN A 172 -1.13 -0.61 5.89
N ILE A 173 0.19 -0.39 5.91
CA ILE A 173 1.04 -0.75 7.06
C ILE A 173 0.67 0.10 8.29
N LEU A 174 0.44 1.40 8.12
CA LEU A 174 0.05 2.28 9.22
C LEU A 174 -1.28 1.87 9.83
N HIS A 175 -2.30 1.59 9.02
CA HIS A 175 -3.56 1.07 9.54
C HIS A 175 -3.38 -0.28 10.26
N ASN A 176 -2.54 -1.18 9.75
CA ASN A 176 -2.28 -2.46 10.44
C ASN A 176 -1.60 -2.28 11.81
N LEU A 177 -0.81 -1.23 11.98
CA LEU A 177 -0.08 -0.94 13.22
C LEU A 177 -0.91 -0.15 14.24
N LEU A 178 -1.81 0.70 13.76
CA LEU A 178 -2.49 1.71 14.58
C LEU A 178 -3.97 1.41 14.82
N GLU A 179 -4.62 0.66 13.92
CA GLU A 179 -6.05 0.41 14.01
C GLU A 179 -6.35 -1.03 14.43
N ASP A 180 -7.54 -1.21 15.01
CA ASP A 180 -8.01 -2.54 15.40
C ASP A 180 -8.27 -3.41 14.17
N PRO A 181 -7.55 -4.55 14.01
CA PRO A 181 -7.66 -5.38 12.83
C PRO A 181 -9.06 -5.97 12.67
N GLU A 182 -9.76 -6.28 13.77
CA GLU A 182 -11.09 -6.88 13.75
C GLU A 182 -12.15 -5.88 13.27
N ALA A 183 -12.25 -4.71 13.92
CA ALA A 183 -13.19 -3.66 13.52
C ALA A 183 -12.99 -3.24 12.07
N ARG A 184 -11.73 -3.15 11.63
CA ARG A 184 -11.40 -2.77 10.26
C ARG A 184 -11.75 -3.87 9.26
N ALA A 185 -11.53 -5.14 9.59
CA ALA A 185 -11.99 -6.26 8.79
C ALA A 185 -13.52 -6.28 8.68
N GLN A 186 -14.24 -6.11 9.78
CA GLN A 186 -15.71 -6.04 9.76
C GLN A 186 -16.23 -4.87 8.90
N ALA A 187 -15.61 -3.70 8.99
CA ALA A 187 -15.96 -2.54 8.16
C ALA A 187 -15.69 -2.79 6.66
N PHE A 188 -14.56 -3.43 6.34
CA PHE A 188 -14.24 -3.82 4.97
C PHE A 188 -15.28 -4.81 4.42
N MET A 189 -15.62 -5.83 5.21
CA MET A 189 -16.61 -6.83 4.86
C MET A 189 -17.97 -6.19 4.53
N LYS A 190 -18.45 -5.30 5.41
CA LYS A 190 -19.74 -4.62 5.20
C LYS A 190 -19.75 -3.68 4.00
N SER A 191 -18.68 -2.90 3.79
CA SER A 191 -18.59 -1.95 2.67
C SER A 191 -18.40 -2.63 1.32
N HIS A 192 -17.94 -3.88 1.31
CA HIS A 192 -17.74 -4.69 0.10
C HIS A 192 -18.66 -5.91 0.06
N ALA A 193 -19.81 -5.85 0.76
CA ALA A 193 -20.77 -6.93 0.80
C ALA A 193 -21.09 -7.43 -0.61
N THR A 194 -21.16 -8.75 -0.79
CA THR A 194 -21.34 -9.46 -2.06
C THR A 194 -20.20 -9.31 -3.08
N ASN A 195 -19.10 -8.63 -2.73
CA ASN A 195 -17.99 -8.34 -3.63
C ASN A 195 -16.63 -8.77 -3.04
N HIS A 196 -16.63 -9.85 -2.26
CA HIS A 196 -15.41 -10.46 -1.71
C HIS A 196 -14.76 -11.41 -2.72
N ILE A 197 -14.30 -10.85 -3.84
CA ILE A 197 -13.71 -11.62 -4.96
C ILE A 197 -12.23 -11.93 -4.72
N CYS A 198 -11.79 -13.11 -5.14
CA CYS A 198 -10.37 -13.45 -5.19
C CYS A 198 -9.72 -12.78 -6.41
N VAL A 199 -8.53 -12.21 -6.23
CA VAL A 199 -7.73 -11.64 -7.32
C VAL A 199 -6.37 -12.32 -7.38
N VAL A 200 -5.86 -12.55 -8.58
CA VAL A 200 -4.52 -13.12 -8.77
C VAL A 200 -3.48 -12.02 -8.68
N GLU A 201 -2.48 -12.20 -7.82
CA GLU A 201 -1.38 -11.24 -7.69
C GLU A 201 -0.64 -11.09 -9.03
N GLY A 202 -0.47 -9.85 -9.50
CA GLY A 202 0.14 -9.54 -10.80
C GLY A 202 -0.80 -9.61 -12.01
N LEU A 203 -2.06 -10.02 -11.82
CA LEU A 203 -3.11 -10.00 -12.84
C LEU A 203 -4.38 -9.39 -12.25
N GLN A 204 -4.31 -8.10 -11.89
CA GLN A 204 -5.37 -7.38 -11.19
C GLN A 204 -6.70 -7.34 -11.96
N ASP A 205 -6.67 -7.56 -13.28
CA ASP A 205 -7.86 -7.63 -14.13
C ASP A 205 -8.50 -9.04 -14.16
N VAL A 206 -7.86 -10.04 -13.55
CA VAL A 206 -8.36 -11.42 -13.47
C VAL A 206 -8.97 -11.64 -12.10
N ALA A 207 -10.28 -11.40 -12.03
CA ALA A 207 -11.11 -11.75 -10.88
C ALA A 207 -11.52 -13.23 -10.94
N ILE A 208 -11.29 -13.95 -9.84
CA ILE A 208 -11.79 -15.31 -9.62
C ILE A 208 -12.98 -15.19 -8.66
N LYS A 209 -14.16 -15.55 -9.17
CA LYS A 209 -15.36 -15.71 -8.35
C LYS A 209 -15.45 -17.15 -7.89
N ASP A 210 -15.17 -17.37 -6.62
CA ASP A 210 -15.18 -18.68 -5.99
C ASP A 210 -16.23 -18.77 -4.89
N ASN A 211 -16.96 -19.89 -4.84
CA ASN A 211 -17.96 -20.17 -3.82
C ASN A 211 -17.33 -20.54 -2.47
N PHE A 212 -16.07 -20.97 -2.46
CA PHE A 212 -15.38 -21.39 -1.24
C PHE A 212 -15.15 -20.23 -0.28
N SER A 213 -14.60 -19.12 -0.76
CA SER A 213 -14.37 -17.90 0.02
C SER A 213 -15.69 -17.35 0.57
N GLN A 214 -16.75 -17.37 -0.25
CA GLN A 214 -18.09 -16.96 0.17
C GLN A 214 -18.66 -17.86 1.28
N LEU A 215 -18.50 -19.18 1.16
CA LEU A 215 -18.92 -20.13 2.20
C LEU A 215 -18.16 -19.90 3.50
N MET A 216 -16.84 -19.71 3.44
CA MET A 216 -16.02 -19.42 4.63
C MET A 216 -16.45 -18.12 5.32
N ILE A 217 -16.74 -17.07 4.55
CA ILE A 217 -17.25 -15.80 5.09
C ILE A 217 -18.59 -16.02 5.80
N TRP A 218 -19.51 -16.73 5.16
CA TRP A 218 -20.83 -16.99 5.73
C TRP A 218 -20.75 -17.88 6.98
N GLU A 219 -19.93 -18.92 6.98
CA GLU A 219 -19.72 -19.80 8.13
C GLU A 219 -19.15 -19.04 9.33
N LEU A 220 -18.13 -18.20 9.10
CA LEU A 220 -17.47 -17.45 10.18
C LEU A 220 -18.32 -16.30 10.73
N THR A 221 -19.17 -15.69 9.89
CA THR A 221 -19.93 -14.49 10.27
C THR A 221 -21.40 -14.76 10.59
N GLY A 222 -21.98 -15.84 10.05
CA GLY A 222 -23.41 -16.11 10.06
C GLY A 222 -24.25 -15.12 9.23
N ASP A 223 -23.63 -14.15 8.55
CA ASP A 223 -24.32 -13.05 7.87
C ASP A 223 -24.37 -13.28 6.35
N SER A 224 -25.51 -13.75 5.87
CA SER A 224 -25.72 -14.00 4.43
C SER A 224 -25.79 -12.71 3.60
N THR A 225 -25.92 -11.53 4.22
CA THR A 225 -25.95 -10.26 3.47
C THR A 225 -24.58 -9.90 2.90
N LEU A 226 -23.50 -10.40 3.50
CA LEU A 226 -22.11 -10.15 3.13
C LEU A 226 -21.66 -10.94 1.89
N VAL A 227 -22.36 -12.02 1.51
CA VAL A 227 -21.86 -12.97 0.49
C VAL A 227 -22.69 -12.95 -0.79
N ASP A 228 -22.05 -13.24 -1.93
CA ASP A 228 -22.68 -13.55 -3.22
C ASP A 228 -22.53 -15.06 -3.48
N LEU A 229 -23.36 -15.87 -2.81
CA LEU A 229 -23.28 -17.33 -2.91
C LEU A 229 -24.48 -17.89 -3.69
N ARG A 230 -24.19 -18.69 -4.72
CA ARG A 230 -25.19 -19.40 -5.54
C ARG A 230 -25.17 -20.88 -5.24
N TRP A 231 -26.35 -21.45 -5.08
CA TRP A 231 -26.51 -22.90 -5.04
C TRP A 231 -26.37 -23.51 -6.43
N PRO A 232 -26.01 -24.81 -6.55
CA PRO A 232 -25.86 -25.50 -7.84
C PRO A 232 -27.02 -25.28 -8.79
N GLY A 233 -28.26 -25.30 -8.28
CA GLY A 233 -29.48 -24.96 -9.05
C GLY A 233 -29.68 -23.47 -9.40
N GLY A 234 -28.63 -22.65 -9.32
CA GLY A 234 -28.61 -21.23 -9.72
C GLY A 234 -29.28 -20.24 -8.75
N LYS A 235 -29.90 -20.70 -7.66
CA LYS A 235 -30.60 -19.87 -6.67
C LYS A 235 -29.60 -19.13 -5.76
N LEU A 236 -29.91 -17.88 -5.41
CA LEU A 236 -29.05 -17.10 -4.52
C LEU A 236 -29.37 -17.45 -3.06
N LEU A 237 -28.35 -17.47 -2.20
CA LEU A 237 -28.53 -17.73 -0.76
C LEU A 237 -29.59 -16.83 -0.11
N LYS A 238 -29.70 -15.57 -0.57
CA LYS A 238 -30.63 -14.55 -0.04
C LYS A 238 -32.11 -14.87 -0.28
N ASP A 239 -32.41 -15.85 -1.13
CA ASP A 239 -33.78 -16.26 -1.43
C ASP A 239 -34.39 -17.20 -0.35
N LYS A 240 -33.64 -17.48 0.72
CA LYS A 240 -34.14 -18.17 1.92
C LYS A 240 -34.03 -17.26 3.14
N GLU A 241 -35.17 -16.90 3.73
CA GLU A 241 -35.20 -16.34 5.09
C GLU A 241 -34.57 -17.36 6.05
N CYS A 242 -33.37 -17.07 6.56
CA CYS A 242 -32.72 -17.90 7.58
C CYS A 242 -33.00 -17.29 8.96
N VAL A 243 -33.78 -17.99 9.78
CA VAL A 243 -34.00 -17.66 11.19
C VAL A 243 -32.77 -18.14 11.99
N PRO A 244 -32.12 -17.29 12.81
CA PRO A 244 -30.94 -17.70 13.57
C PRO A 244 -31.28 -18.73 14.65
N GLY A 245 -30.67 -19.91 14.59
CA GLY A 245 -30.73 -20.92 15.67
C GLY A 245 -31.24 -22.31 15.27
N GLU A 246 -31.73 -22.50 14.04
CA GLU A 246 -31.96 -23.85 13.54
C GLU A 246 -30.62 -24.49 13.18
N ARG A 247 -30.23 -25.50 13.96
CA ARG A 247 -29.28 -26.51 13.49
C ARG A 247 -29.81 -26.99 12.14
N ILE A 248 -29.02 -26.83 11.09
CA ILE A 248 -29.27 -27.49 9.81
C ILE A 248 -29.32 -28.98 10.17
N SER A 249 -30.54 -29.51 10.29
CA SER A 249 -30.74 -30.94 10.50
C SER A 249 -30.09 -31.64 9.33
N GLU A 250 -29.38 -32.73 9.61
CA GLU A 250 -28.98 -33.71 8.60
C GLU A 250 -30.25 -34.31 7.99
N THR A 251 -30.92 -33.54 7.15
CA THR A 251 -31.91 -34.03 6.21
C THR A 251 -31.32 -33.75 4.85
N ASN A 252 -30.91 -34.84 4.20
CA ASN A 252 -30.98 -34.98 2.75
C ASN A 252 -32.44 -34.74 2.33
N ASP A 253 -32.94 -33.51 2.49
CA ASP A 253 -34.22 -33.10 1.97
C ASP A 253 -34.03 -33.02 0.47
N MET A 254 -34.41 -34.14 -0.16
CA MET A 254 -34.59 -34.28 -1.58
C MET A 254 -35.18 -32.98 -2.12
N ALA A 255 -34.53 -32.45 -3.15
CA ALA A 255 -35.04 -31.36 -3.94
C ALA A 255 -36.50 -31.64 -4.33
N ASN A 256 -37.44 -31.08 -3.57
CA ASN A 256 -38.85 -31.12 -3.93
C ASN A 256 -39.02 -30.24 -5.16
N GLY A 257 -38.95 -30.88 -6.32
CA GLY A 257 -39.23 -30.30 -7.63
C GLY A 257 -38.14 -30.40 -8.69
N ALA A 258 -37.01 -31.09 -8.45
CA ALA A 258 -36.01 -31.29 -9.50
C ALA A 258 -36.36 -32.53 -10.35
N SER A 259 -36.50 -32.34 -11.67
CA SER A 259 -36.62 -33.44 -12.63
C SER A 259 -35.32 -34.25 -12.62
N PRO A 260 -35.34 -35.57 -12.89
CA PRO A 260 -34.13 -36.37 -13.09
C PRO A 260 -33.16 -35.78 -14.14
N ASP A 261 -33.67 -34.95 -15.06
CA ASP A 261 -32.88 -34.22 -16.04
C ASP A 261 -32.12 -33.01 -15.45
N ASP A 262 -32.62 -32.39 -14.38
CA ASP A 262 -31.94 -31.28 -13.70
C ASP A 262 -30.70 -31.77 -12.93
N ILE A 263 -30.80 -32.95 -12.32
CA ILE A 263 -29.68 -33.59 -11.60
C ILE A 263 -28.58 -34.04 -12.58
N LYS A 264 -28.93 -34.46 -13.80
CA LYS A 264 -27.95 -34.80 -14.84
C LYS A 264 -27.20 -33.58 -15.36
N ASN A 265 -27.87 -32.42 -15.50
CA ASN A 265 -27.22 -31.18 -15.90
C ASN A 265 -26.21 -30.69 -14.83
N ASP A 266 -26.48 -30.88 -13.55
CA ASP A 266 -25.56 -30.50 -12.47
C ASP A 266 -24.28 -31.35 -12.43
N VAL A 267 -24.37 -32.63 -12.81
CA VAL A 267 -23.21 -33.54 -12.83
C VAL A 267 -22.30 -33.28 -14.05
N GLU A 268 -22.85 -32.84 -15.19
CA GLU A 268 -22.05 -32.44 -16.36
C GLU A 268 -21.20 -31.18 -16.14
N LEU A 269 -21.52 -30.37 -15.13
CA LEU A 269 -20.80 -29.13 -14.82
C LEU A 269 -19.57 -29.32 -13.90
N GLY A 270 -19.35 -30.54 -13.42
CA GLY A 270 -18.16 -30.94 -12.66
C GLY A 270 -18.05 -30.34 -11.25
N LEU A 271 -17.19 -30.94 -10.42
CA LEU A 271 -16.85 -30.47 -9.06
C LEU A 271 -16.47 -28.98 -9.01
N TRP A 272 -16.08 -28.39 -10.14
CA TRP A 272 -15.72 -26.98 -10.28
C TRP A 272 -16.86 -26.02 -9.93
N ASN A 273 -18.12 -26.38 -10.19
CA ASN A 273 -19.27 -25.54 -9.79
C ASN A 273 -19.43 -25.43 -8.27
N TYR A 274 -18.90 -26.39 -7.49
CA TYR A 274 -18.88 -26.25 -6.02
C TYR A 274 -17.94 -25.13 -5.56
N PHE A 275 -16.92 -24.83 -6.36
CA PHE A 275 -15.84 -23.94 -5.95
C PHE A 275 -15.82 -22.64 -6.74
N CYS A 276 -16.34 -22.57 -7.97
CA CYS A 276 -16.29 -21.39 -8.82
C CYS A 276 -17.59 -21.16 -9.61
N ASP A 277 -17.95 -19.89 -9.82
CA ASP A 277 -19.12 -19.48 -10.62
C ASP A 277 -19.03 -19.90 -12.10
N LYS A 278 -17.80 -20.04 -12.60
CA LYS A 278 -17.47 -20.49 -13.95
C LYS A 278 -16.19 -21.32 -13.92
N PRO A 279 -16.01 -22.27 -14.86
CA PRO A 279 -14.74 -22.98 -14.99
C PRO A 279 -13.59 -21.99 -15.18
N VAL A 280 -12.57 -22.07 -14.32
CA VAL A 280 -11.33 -21.32 -14.51
C VAL A 280 -10.67 -21.89 -15.77
N LEU A 281 -10.59 -21.09 -16.83
CA LEU A 281 -10.00 -21.49 -18.11
C LEU A 281 -8.48 -21.62 -17.97
N THR A 282 -8.02 -22.69 -17.31
CA THR A 282 -6.60 -22.99 -17.08
C THR A 282 -5.90 -23.51 -18.35
N THR A 283 -6.64 -23.71 -19.44
CA THR A 283 -6.11 -24.02 -20.77
C THR A 283 -6.96 -23.36 -21.84
N ARG A 284 -6.34 -22.67 -22.82
CA ARG A 284 -7.00 -22.32 -24.09
C ARG A 284 -7.36 -23.63 -24.79
N GLY A 285 -8.59 -24.10 -24.58
CA GLY A 285 -9.08 -25.34 -25.16
C GLY A 285 -9.05 -25.29 -26.68
N ILE A 286 -8.36 -26.26 -27.26
CA ILE A 286 -8.57 -26.69 -28.65
C ILE A 286 -10.05 -26.99 -28.78
N SER A 287 -10.76 -26.13 -29.52
CA SER A 287 -12.17 -26.29 -29.75
C SER A 287 -12.41 -27.56 -30.56
N SER A 288 -13.41 -28.31 -30.12
CA SER A 288 -14.01 -29.44 -30.82
C SER A 288 -14.50 -29.02 -32.21
N ARG A 289 -13.61 -29.05 -33.21
CA ARG A 289 -14.01 -29.02 -34.61
C ARG A 289 -14.66 -30.36 -34.93
N ARG A 290 -15.93 -30.26 -35.33
CA ARG A 290 -16.74 -31.32 -35.92
C ARG A 290 -15.90 -32.11 -36.94
N ARG A 291 -16.03 -33.43 -36.87
CA ARG A 291 -15.73 -34.35 -37.98
C ARG A 291 -16.42 -33.82 -39.23
N HIS A 292 -15.65 -33.31 -40.19
CA HIS A 292 -15.63 -33.77 -41.57
C HIS A 292 -14.62 -32.94 -42.37
N ASP A 293 -13.88 -33.68 -43.19
CA ASP A 293 -13.07 -33.24 -44.32
C ASP A 293 -11.82 -32.42 -44.00
N PHE A 294 -10.72 -33.11 -43.71
CA PHE A 294 -9.42 -32.72 -44.27
C PHE A 294 -8.64 -33.96 -44.67
N ASN A 295 -8.53 -34.14 -46.00
CA ASN A 295 -7.57 -35.01 -46.66
C ASN A 295 -6.14 -34.68 -46.20
N GLY A 296 -5.36 -35.74 -46.06
CA GLY A 296 -4.08 -35.74 -45.37
C GLY A 296 -3.00 -34.87 -46.00
N ILE A 297 -2.06 -34.47 -45.15
CA ILE A 297 -0.64 -34.45 -45.46
C ILE A 297 0.08 -34.99 -44.22
N TYR A 298 0.69 -36.17 -44.39
CA TYR A 298 1.63 -36.79 -43.46
C TYR A 298 3.02 -36.26 -43.79
N ILE A 299 3.79 -35.79 -42.81
CA ILE A 299 5.25 -35.70 -42.91
C ILE A 299 5.84 -36.24 -41.59
N PRO A 300 6.84 -37.15 -41.66
CA PRO A 300 7.20 -38.07 -40.59
C PRO A 300 8.25 -37.50 -39.62
N SER A 301 8.51 -38.28 -38.56
CA SER A 301 9.52 -38.17 -37.50
C SER A 301 10.81 -37.42 -37.82
#